data_AF-A0A1I0DAH9-F1
#
_entry.id   AF-A0A1I0DAH9-F1
#
_cell.length_a   1.000
_cell.length_b   1.000
_cell.length_c   1.000
_cell.angle_alpha   90.00
_cell.angle_beta   90.00
_cell.angle_gamma   90.00
#
_symmetry.space_group_name_H-M   'P 1'
#
loop_
_entity.id
_entity.type
_entity.pdbx_description
1 polymer ?
#
loop_
_entity_poly.entity_id
_entity_poly.type
_entity_poly.pdbx_seq_one_letter_code
_entity_poly.pdbx_strand_id
1 'polypeptide(L)'
;MLGGGVYGTSDEYNAQQFEKSYNNLQSNEAVANLARENGYLTVNNESEMRLAQNKESDRIFGMFTAYDEGKTPELFRLNKFGLKDSEGNAFPKYPEGEPTLAEMTETALKTLENDSDGFFLMVEGSQIDWGGHDNDLNYELAEMLGFDKAVETVLNWLEQSPLRKSETLVIIAPDHDTGGLRIAGPYGSLSSQSEKIESGWTSEDHTGGDVPTWSQGPGSELIAQPLDNTDIFKIMKKVMR
;
A
#
# COMPACT_ATOMS: atom_id res chain seq x y z
N MET A 1 0.81 5.85 -7.36
CA MET A 1 -0.17 5.85 -8.48
C MET A 1 -1.48 5.44 -7.85
N LEU A 2 -2.48 6.32 -7.77
CA LEU A 2 -3.83 5.97 -7.32
C LEU A 2 -4.71 5.89 -8.55
N GLY A 3 -5.20 4.70 -8.86
CA GLY A 3 -6.19 4.47 -9.92
C GLY A 3 -7.60 4.74 -9.40
N GLY A 4 -7.99 6.01 -9.33
CA GLY A 4 -9.35 6.43 -9.03
C GLY A 4 -9.86 7.34 -10.15
N GLY A 5 -10.63 6.79 -11.09
CA GLY A 5 -11.22 7.55 -12.19
C GLY A 5 -12.36 8.44 -11.71
N VAL A 6 -12.16 9.76 -11.72
CA VAL A 6 -13.24 10.75 -11.64
C VAL A 6 -13.32 11.48 -12.97
N TYR A 7 -14.36 11.21 -13.76
CA TYR A 7 -14.67 11.96 -14.96
C TYR A 7 -15.32 13.30 -14.61
N GLY A 8 -14.65 14.39 -14.95
CA GLY A 8 -15.16 15.75 -14.83
C GLY A 8 -14.51 16.64 -15.89
N THR A 9 -15.33 17.13 -16.81
CA THR A 9 -14.94 17.83 -18.04
C THR A 9 -14.43 19.25 -17.78
N SER A 10 -13.15 19.49 -18.06
CA SER A 10 -12.65 20.70 -18.74
C SER A 10 -11.13 20.59 -18.92
N ASP A 11 -10.69 20.17 -20.11
CA ASP A 11 -9.42 20.58 -20.75
C ASP A 11 -9.15 19.69 -21.98
N GLU A 12 -9.80 19.99 -23.12
CA GLU A 12 -9.63 19.22 -24.37
C GLU A 12 -8.17 19.22 -24.88
N TYR A 13 -7.35 20.22 -24.50
CA TYR A 13 -5.93 20.26 -24.84
C TYR A 13 -5.09 19.25 -24.02
N ASN A 14 -5.41 19.09 -22.73
CA ASN A 14 -4.75 18.10 -21.87
C ASN A 14 -5.21 16.69 -22.24
N ALA A 15 -6.48 16.49 -22.59
CA ALA A 15 -7.00 15.20 -23.04
C ALA A 15 -6.30 14.69 -24.32
N GLN A 16 -6.02 15.55 -25.30
CA GLN A 16 -5.33 15.15 -26.54
C GLN A 16 -3.83 14.85 -26.36
N GLN A 17 -3.15 15.58 -25.47
CA GLN A 17 -1.75 15.26 -25.09
C GLN A 17 -1.69 13.99 -24.24
N PHE A 18 -2.69 13.78 -23.38
CA PHE A 18 -2.86 12.55 -22.62
C PHE A 18 -3.12 11.37 -23.55
N GLU A 19 -4.02 11.49 -24.54
CA GLU A 19 -4.29 10.44 -25.55
C GLU A 19 -3.05 10.08 -26.38
N LYS A 20 -2.27 11.06 -26.82
CA LYS A 20 -1.02 10.80 -27.56
C LYS A 20 0.05 10.10 -26.72
N SER A 21 0.14 10.47 -25.44
CA SER A 21 1.08 9.83 -24.51
C SER A 21 0.60 8.44 -24.11
N TYR A 22 -0.70 8.28 -23.87
CA TYR A 22 -1.37 7.04 -23.49
C TYR A 22 -1.26 5.96 -24.57
N ASN A 23 -1.45 6.33 -25.85
CA ASN A 23 -1.29 5.40 -26.96
C ASN A 23 0.15 4.90 -27.17
N ASN A 24 1.16 5.63 -26.65
CA ASN A 24 2.56 5.23 -26.69
C ASN A 24 3.00 4.45 -25.43
N LEU A 25 2.22 4.43 -24.36
CA LEU A 25 2.52 3.77 -23.08
C LEU A 25 1.94 2.35 -22.98
N GLN A 26 1.85 1.63 -24.10
CA GLN A 26 1.25 0.28 -24.18
C GLN A 26 2.13 -0.83 -23.58
N SER A 27 3.32 -0.51 -23.07
CA SER A 27 4.21 -1.49 -22.44
C SER A 27 4.93 -0.90 -21.23
N ASN A 28 5.30 -1.78 -20.30
CA ASN A 28 6.16 -1.42 -19.16
C ASN A 28 7.46 -0.75 -19.61
N GLU A 29 7.99 -1.13 -20.78
CA GLU A 29 9.19 -0.52 -21.36
C GLU A 29 8.95 0.93 -21.80
N ALA A 30 7.81 1.24 -22.42
CA ALA A 30 7.48 2.60 -22.81
C ALA A 30 7.32 3.51 -21.58
N VAL A 31 6.68 3.02 -20.52
CA VAL A 31 6.53 3.75 -19.26
C VAL A 31 7.89 3.97 -18.60
N ALA A 32 8.75 2.94 -18.55
CA ALA A 32 10.10 3.06 -18.03
C ALA A 32 10.95 4.04 -18.84
N ASN A 33 10.82 4.07 -20.17
CA ASN A 33 11.52 5.04 -21.01
C ASN A 33 11.07 6.47 -20.73
N LEU A 34 9.75 6.71 -20.62
CA LEU A 34 9.22 8.01 -20.24
C LEU A 34 9.74 8.46 -18.86
N ALA A 35 9.81 7.55 -17.89
CA ALA A 35 10.36 7.84 -16.58
C ALA A 35 11.85 8.26 -16.67
N ARG A 36 12.66 7.55 -17.46
CA ARG A 36 14.08 7.92 -17.69
C ARG A 36 14.23 9.26 -18.37
N GLU A 37 13.41 9.55 -19.38
CA GLU A 37 13.39 10.85 -20.08
C GLU A 37 13.06 12.01 -19.13
N ASN A 38 12.28 11.73 -18.07
CA ASN A 38 11.95 12.69 -17.02
C ASN A 38 12.92 12.66 -15.82
N GLY A 39 14.06 11.97 -15.94
CA GLY A 39 15.13 11.98 -14.95
C GLY A 39 14.94 11.04 -13.76
N TYR A 40 14.07 10.03 -13.89
CA TYR A 40 13.95 8.96 -12.89
C TYR A 40 14.98 7.86 -13.14
N LEU A 41 15.54 7.31 -12.07
CA LEU A 41 16.17 5.99 -12.11
C LEU A 41 15.09 4.92 -12.08
N THR A 42 15.01 4.12 -13.14
CA THR A 42 14.09 2.98 -13.21
C THR A 42 14.71 1.76 -12.56
N VAL A 43 13.94 1.05 -11.72
CA VAL A 43 14.39 -0.15 -11.01
C VAL A 43 13.33 -1.24 -11.11
N ASN A 44 13.76 -2.50 -11.29
CA ASN A 44 12.85 -3.63 -11.51
C ASN A 44 12.97 -4.73 -10.44
N ASN A 45 13.86 -4.56 -9.46
CA ASN A 45 14.01 -5.48 -8.33
C ASN A 45 14.55 -4.74 -7.09
N GLU A 46 14.49 -5.42 -5.95
CA GLU A 46 14.94 -4.94 -4.65
C GLU A 46 16.39 -4.47 -4.67
N SER A 47 17.29 -5.21 -5.35
CA SER A 47 18.71 -4.86 -5.41
C SER A 47 18.94 -3.56 -6.17
N GLU A 48 18.31 -3.38 -7.34
CA GLU A 48 18.35 -2.14 -8.10
C GLU A 48 17.75 -0.97 -7.32
N MET A 49 16.63 -1.20 -6.62
CA MET A 49 15.98 -0.20 -5.76
C MET A 49 16.92 0.30 -4.67
N ARG A 50 17.57 -0.61 -3.93
CA ARG A 50 18.54 -0.25 -2.90
C ARG A 50 19.77 0.44 -3.47
N LEU A 51 20.25 0.02 -4.64
CA LEU A 51 21.36 0.69 -5.32
C LEU A 51 21.01 2.11 -5.76
N ALA A 52 19.77 2.34 -6.22
CA ALA A 52 19.30 3.67 -6.60
C ALA A 52 19.22 4.60 -5.37
N GLN A 53 18.72 4.10 -4.24
CA GLN A 53 18.69 4.84 -2.98
C GLN A 53 20.11 5.17 -2.47
N ASN A 54 21.05 4.23 -2.52
CA ASN A 54 22.44 4.45 -2.10
C ASN A 54 23.22 5.43 -3.00
N LYS A 55 22.73 5.69 -4.21
CA LYS A 55 23.29 6.70 -5.12
C LYS A 55 22.70 8.10 -4.86
N GLU A 56 21.90 8.26 -3.80
CA GLU A 56 21.22 9.51 -3.43
C GLU A 56 20.37 10.03 -4.61
N SER A 57 19.70 9.12 -5.32
CA SER A 57 18.78 9.52 -6.39
C SER A 57 17.48 10.04 -5.80
N ASP A 58 17.17 11.31 -6.06
CA ASP A 58 15.93 11.95 -5.59
C ASP A 58 14.67 11.42 -6.30
N ARG A 59 14.83 10.76 -7.46
CA ARG A 59 13.73 10.26 -8.30
C ARG A 59 13.93 8.81 -8.69
N ILE A 60 13.12 7.92 -8.13
CA ILE A 60 13.15 6.48 -8.38
C ILE A 60 11.79 6.05 -8.92
N PHE A 61 11.77 5.27 -10.00
CA PHE A 61 10.57 4.69 -10.58
C PHE A 61 10.68 3.17 -10.56
N GLY A 62 9.95 2.53 -9.65
CA GLY A 62 9.99 1.08 -9.45
C GLY A 62 8.87 0.34 -10.17
N MET A 63 9.20 -0.73 -10.88
CA MET A 63 8.25 -1.65 -11.50
C MET A 63 8.61 -3.08 -11.12
N PHE A 64 7.96 -3.61 -10.08
CA PHE A 64 8.40 -4.84 -9.41
C PHE A 64 7.50 -6.06 -9.65
N THR A 65 6.55 -5.97 -10.59
CA THR A 65 5.53 -7.02 -10.79
C THR A 65 6.17 -8.28 -11.39
N ALA A 66 6.12 -9.39 -10.65
CA ALA A 66 6.43 -10.72 -11.16
C ALA A 66 5.16 -11.57 -11.36
N TYR A 67 3.99 -11.03 -11.03
CA TYR A 67 2.68 -11.66 -11.21
C TYR A 67 1.85 -10.83 -12.20
N ASP A 68 1.09 -11.50 -13.07
CA ASP A 68 0.46 -10.88 -14.26
C ASP A 68 -0.54 -9.75 -13.90
N GLU A 69 -1.10 -9.77 -12.69
CA GLU A 69 -2.11 -8.81 -12.24
C GLU A 69 -1.57 -7.78 -11.24
N GLY A 70 -0.31 -7.92 -10.77
CA GLY A 70 0.28 -6.94 -9.86
C GLY A 70 1.46 -7.46 -9.04
N LYS A 71 1.55 -6.94 -7.81
CA LYS A 71 2.51 -7.42 -6.82
C LYS A 71 2.20 -8.88 -6.47
N THR A 72 3.21 -9.71 -6.19
CA THR A 72 2.95 -11.07 -5.71
C THR A 72 2.28 -11.02 -4.33
N PRO A 73 1.16 -11.75 -4.12
CA PRO A 73 0.46 -11.82 -2.84
C PRO A 73 1.36 -12.19 -1.67
N GLU A 74 1.22 -11.48 -0.55
CA GLU A 74 1.90 -11.76 0.73
C GLU A 74 1.55 -13.16 1.25
N LEU A 75 0.40 -13.71 0.85
CA LEU A 75 -0.01 -15.09 1.11
C LEU A 75 1.08 -16.11 0.71
N PHE A 76 1.82 -15.85 -0.37
CA PHE A 76 2.88 -16.74 -0.85
C PHE A 76 4.08 -16.80 0.12
N ARG A 77 4.30 -15.74 0.93
CA ARG A 77 5.32 -15.73 1.99
C ARG A 77 4.91 -16.53 3.22
N LEU A 78 3.62 -16.82 3.39
CA LEU A 78 3.09 -17.58 4.52
C LEU A 78 3.11 -19.10 4.29
N ASN A 79 3.60 -19.58 3.14
CA ASN A 79 3.86 -21.01 2.88
C ASN A 79 4.65 -21.72 4.00
N LYS A 80 5.51 -20.99 4.71
CA LYS A 80 6.27 -21.51 5.87
C LYS A 80 5.39 -22.01 7.03
N PHE A 81 4.13 -21.54 7.08
CA PHE A 81 3.12 -21.97 8.05
C PHE A 81 2.26 -23.13 7.54
N GLY A 82 2.55 -23.66 6.35
CA GLY A 82 1.81 -24.78 5.77
C GLY A 82 0.43 -24.41 5.21
N LEU A 83 0.20 -23.12 4.91
CA LEU A 83 -1.00 -22.68 4.20
C LEU A 83 -1.07 -23.32 2.81
N LYS A 84 -2.30 -23.59 2.38
CA LYS A 84 -2.61 -24.25 1.13
C LYS A 84 -3.79 -23.55 0.46
N ASP A 85 -3.83 -23.61 -0.87
CA ASP A 85 -4.97 -23.15 -1.66
C ASP A 85 -6.22 -24.03 -1.42
N SER A 86 -7.33 -23.66 -2.08
CA SER A 86 -8.60 -24.39 -2.03
C SER A 86 -8.51 -25.83 -2.53
N GLU A 87 -7.49 -26.17 -3.32
CA GLU A 87 -7.22 -27.51 -3.85
C GLU A 87 -6.25 -28.33 -2.96
N GLY A 88 -5.70 -27.70 -1.92
CA GLY A 88 -4.76 -28.33 -0.99
C GLY A 88 -3.29 -28.29 -1.44
N ASN A 89 -2.96 -27.51 -2.47
CA ASN A 89 -1.60 -27.29 -2.94
C ASN A 89 -0.93 -26.15 -2.15
N ALA A 90 0.39 -26.18 -2.05
CA ALA A 90 1.14 -25.03 -1.54
C ALA A 90 1.12 -23.89 -2.56
N PHE A 91 1.12 -22.65 -2.09
CA PHE A 91 1.23 -21.49 -2.98
C PHE A 91 2.60 -21.47 -3.67
N PRO A 92 2.72 -20.82 -4.85
CA PRO A 92 4.02 -20.60 -5.48
C PRO A 92 5.04 -19.95 -4.53
N LYS A 93 6.33 -20.19 -4.79
CA LYS A 93 7.40 -19.51 -4.06
C LYS A 93 7.35 -18.02 -4.39
N TYR A 94 7.49 -17.18 -3.38
CA TYR A 94 7.64 -15.74 -3.57
C TYR A 94 8.84 -15.43 -4.49
N PRO A 95 8.69 -14.62 -5.56
CA PRO A 95 9.76 -14.30 -6.49
C PRO A 95 11.00 -13.72 -5.82
N GLU A 96 12.17 -14.21 -6.21
CA GLU A 96 13.44 -13.68 -5.72
C GLU A 96 13.67 -12.29 -6.32
N GLY A 97 13.88 -11.29 -5.45
CA GLY A 97 14.16 -9.90 -5.87
C GLY A 97 12.93 -9.00 -5.97
N GLU A 98 11.71 -9.49 -5.74
CA GLU A 98 10.55 -8.61 -5.59
C GLU A 98 10.50 -8.04 -4.14
N PRO A 99 10.61 -6.72 -3.95
CA PRO A 99 10.63 -6.11 -2.62
C PRO A 99 9.27 -6.22 -1.92
N THR A 100 9.28 -6.36 -0.60
CA THR A 100 8.09 -6.21 0.27
C THR A 100 7.59 -4.76 0.28
N LEU A 101 6.34 -4.56 0.71
CA LEU A 101 5.79 -3.22 0.94
C LEU A 101 6.63 -2.43 1.97
N ALA A 102 7.11 -3.12 3.02
CA ALA A 102 7.99 -2.55 4.02
C ALA A 102 9.34 -2.06 3.45
N GLU A 103 9.96 -2.83 2.55
CA GLU A 103 11.23 -2.44 1.91
C GLU A 103 11.06 -1.27 0.93
N MET A 104 9.94 -1.25 0.20
CA MET A 104 9.58 -0.09 -0.63
C MET A 104 9.36 1.16 0.23
N THR A 105 8.65 1.01 1.36
CA THR A 105 8.40 2.09 2.32
C THR A 105 9.69 2.62 2.92
N GLU A 106 10.58 1.75 3.37
CA GLU A 106 11.89 2.14 3.92
C GLU A 106 12.72 2.91 2.89
N THR A 107 12.74 2.43 1.64
CA THR A 107 13.46 3.09 0.53
C THR A 107 12.87 4.46 0.25
N ALA A 108 11.54 4.57 0.17
CA ALA A 108 10.85 5.85 -0.06
C ALA A 108 11.17 6.86 1.06
N LEU A 109 11.10 6.45 2.33
CA LEU A 109 11.46 7.30 3.47
C LEU A 109 12.90 7.81 3.37
N LYS A 110 13.87 6.92 3.11
CA LYS A 110 15.30 7.28 2.98
C LYS A 110 15.62 8.17 1.79
N THR A 111 14.84 8.07 0.71
CA THR A 111 15.01 8.93 -0.46
C THR A 111 14.38 10.30 -0.21
N LEU A 112 13.12 10.34 0.22
CA LEU A 112 12.33 11.56 0.35
C LEU A 112 12.75 12.43 1.54
N GLU A 113 13.30 11.85 2.61
CA GLU A 113 13.75 12.63 3.77
C GLU A 113 14.95 13.54 3.51
N ASN A 114 15.59 13.42 2.33
CA ASN A 114 16.70 14.28 1.93
C ASN A 114 16.22 15.66 1.43
N ASP A 115 14.92 15.83 1.16
CA ASP A 115 14.35 17.13 0.78
C ASP A 115 14.19 18.02 2.01
N SER A 116 14.82 19.21 1.98
CA SER A 116 14.78 20.17 3.08
C SER A 116 13.40 20.81 3.29
N ASP A 117 12.55 20.81 2.26
CA ASP A 117 11.19 21.35 2.33
C ASP A 117 10.20 20.31 2.92
N GLY A 118 10.67 19.08 3.16
CA GLY A 118 9.87 17.95 3.64
C GLY A 118 9.26 17.14 2.49
N PHE A 119 8.38 16.21 2.81
CA PHE A 119 7.80 15.31 1.82
C PHE A 119 6.37 14.90 2.14
N PHE A 120 5.68 14.41 1.11
CA PHE A 120 4.45 13.66 1.21
C PHE A 120 4.70 12.24 0.71
N LEU A 121 4.27 11.25 1.49
CA LEU A 121 4.36 9.84 1.13
C LEU A 121 3.00 9.17 1.37
N MET A 122 2.55 8.42 0.38
CA MET A 122 1.42 7.51 0.50
C MET A 122 1.91 6.08 0.26
N VAL A 123 1.54 5.17 1.16
CA VAL A 123 1.83 3.75 1.09
C VAL A 123 0.50 2.98 1.14
N GLU A 124 0.31 2.06 0.20
CA GLU A 124 -0.96 1.34 0.01
C GLU A 124 -0.76 -0.17 0.12
N GLY A 125 -1.51 -0.82 1.01
CA GLY A 125 -1.67 -2.27 1.08
C GLY A 125 -2.82 -2.76 0.20
N SER A 126 -2.70 -2.60 -1.12
CA SER A 126 -3.83 -2.74 -2.06
C SER A 126 -4.55 -4.11 -2.05
N GLN A 127 -3.85 -5.20 -1.78
CA GLN A 127 -4.43 -6.55 -1.94
C GLN A 127 -5.23 -7.03 -0.71
N ILE A 128 -5.32 -6.23 0.37
CA ILE A 128 -6.28 -6.48 1.45
C ILE A 128 -7.70 -6.50 0.87
N ASP A 129 -7.99 -5.55 -0.02
CA ASP A 129 -9.24 -5.46 -0.77
C ASP A 129 -9.51 -6.71 -1.62
N TRP A 130 -8.50 -7.21 -2.33
CA TRP A 130 -8.63 -8.42 -3.15
C TRP A 130 -8.95 -9.66 -2.31
N GLY A 131 -8.27 -9.83 -1.17
CA GLY A 131 -8.60 -10.88 -0.20
C GLY A 131 -10.03 -10.76 0.34
N GLY A 132 -10.52 -9.53 0.52
CA GLY A 132 -11.90 -9.25 0.90
C GLY A 132 -12.91 -9.59 -0.21
N HIS A 133 -12.61 -9.26 -1.47
CA HIS A 133 -13.45 -9.64 -2.62
C HIS A 133 -13.53 -11.17 -2.79
N ASP A 134 -12.41 -11.86 -2.59
CA ASP A 134 -12.32 -13.32 -2.68
C ASP A 134 -12.93 -14.04 -1.47
N ASN A 135 -13.30 -13.31 -0.41
CA ASN A 135 -13.71 -13.87 0.87
C ASN A 135 -12.69 -14.89 1.40
N ASP A 136 -11.40 -14.61 1.23
CA ASP A 136 -10.28 -15.46 1.68
C ASP A 136 -9.60 -14.83 2.89
N LEU A 137 -9.93 -15.37 4.07
CA LEU A 137 -9.36 -14.91 5.34
C LEU A 137 -7.83 -15.03 5.38
N ASN A 138 -7.24 -16.07 4.78
CA ASN A 138 -5.79 -16.21 4.81
C ASN A 138 -5.13 -15.16 3.91
N TYR A 139 -5.74 -14.87 2.76
CA TYR A 139 -5.26 -13.82 1.86
C TYR A 139 -5.36 -12.45 2.54
N GLU A 140 -6.54 -12.09 3.04
CA GLU A 140 -6.80 -10.82 3.74
C GLU A 140 -5.85 -10.64 4.94
N LEU A 141 -5.66 -11.67 5.77
CA LEU A 141 -4.72 -11.62 6.90
C LEU A 141 -3.25 -11.50 6.46
N ALA A 142 -2.85 -12.17 5.38
CA ALA A 142 -1.48 -12.08 4.89
C ALA A 142 -1.14 -10.66 4.42
N GLU A 143 -2.07 -10.03 3.69
CA GLU A 143 -1.91 -8.66 3.21
C GLU A 143 -1.97 -7.64 4.36
N MET A 144 -2.85 -7.85 5.34
CA MET A 144 -2.87 -7.04 6.57
C MET A 144 -1.54 -7.12 7.33
N LEU A 145 -0.91 -8.31 7.41
CA LEU A 145 0.42 -8.47 8.00
C LEU A 145 1.51 -7.77 7.17
N GLY A 146 1.41 -7.81 5.84
CA GLY A 146 2.31 -7.07 4.94
C GLY A 146 2.22 -5.55 5.13
N PHE A 147 1.00 -5.03 5.27
CA PHE A 147 0.74 -3.62 5.57
C PHE A 147 1.19 -3.24 6.99
N ASP A 148 0.95 -4.08 7.99
CA ASP A 148 1.45 -3.90 9.37
C ASP A 148 2.98 -3.76 9.40
N LYS A 149 3.70 -4.54 8.59
CA LYS A 149 5.16 -4.37 8.45
C LYS A 149 5.56 -3.02 7.84
N ALA A 150 4.80 -2.49 6.88
CA ALA A 150 5.04 -1.16 6.36
C ALA A 150 4.76 -0.07 7.42
N VAL A 151 3.70 -0.21 8.21
CA VAL A 151 3.41 0.66 9.35
C VAL A 151 4.54 0.60 10.38
N GLU A 152 4.98 -0.60 10.77
CA GLU A 152 6.12 -0.80 11.67
C GLU A 152 7.39 -0.10 11.15
N THR A 153 7.67 -0.18 9.84
CA THR A 153 8.78 0.56 9.22
C THR A 153 8.67 2.07 9.42
N VAL A 154 7.49 2.66 9.21
CA VAL A 154 7.25 4.10 9.42
C VAL A 154 7.43 4.46 10.90
N LEU A 155 6.83 3.71 11.81
CA LEU A 155 6.93 3.96 13.25
C LEU A 155 8.38 3.86 13.74
N ASN A 156 9.13 2.85 13.28
CA ASN A 156 10.55 2.70 13.59
C ASN A 156 11.40 3.85 13.02
N TRP A 157 11.06 4.35 11.83
CA TRP A 157 11.74 5.51 11.24
C TRP A 157 11.50 6.79 12.07
N LEU A 158 10.31 6.98 12.62
CA LEU A 158 9.98 8.11 13.52
C LEU A 158 10.78 8.05 14.83
N GLU A 159 10.87 6.87 15.46
CA GLU A 159 11.56 6.72 16.75
C GLU A 159 13.08 6.93 16.67
N GLN A 160 13.66 6.94 15.47
CA GLN A 160 15.08 7.23 15.27
C GLN A 160 15.43 8.72 15.46
N SER A 161 14.46 9.63 15.49
CA SER A 161 14.73 11.06 15.68
C SER A 161 13.56 11.80 16.34
N PRO A 162 13.81 12.56 17.44
CA PRO A 162 12.78 13.42 18.04
C PRO A 162 12.18 14.42 17.06
N LEU A 163 12.98 14.91 16.09
CA LEU A 163 12.50 15.84 15.06
C LEU A 163 11.51 15.16 14.11
N ARG A 164 11.81 13.93 13.66
CA ARG A 164 10.88 13.15 12.83
C ARG A 164 9.55 12.96 13.55
N LYS A 165 9.60 12.59 14.82
CA LYS A 165 8.42 12.41 15.68
C LYS A 165 7.61 13.69 15.91
N SER A 166 8.26 14.85 16.02
CA SER A 166 7.57 16.12 16.26
C SER A 166 7.05 16.81 15.00
N GLU A 167 7.61 16.51 13.82
CA GLU A 167 7.30 17.21 12.57
C GLU A 167 6.54 16.35 11.54
N THR A 168 6.31 15.07 11.81
CA THR A 168 5.60 14.18 10.86
C THR A 168 4.18 13.87 11.31
N LEU A 169 3.19 14.16 10.47
CA LEU A 169 1.84 13.64 10.58
C LEU A 169 1.76 12.27 9.89
N VAL A 170 1.39 11.24 10.65
CA VAL A 170 1.06 9.92 10.09
C VAL A 170 -0.45 9.72 10.16
N ILE A 171 -1.04 9.23 9.07
CA ILE A 171 -2.44 8.86 8.96
C ILE A 171 -2.49 7.44 8.42
N ILE A 172 -3.29 6.58 9.06
CA ILE A 172 -3.60 5.23 8.59
C ILE A 172 -5.11 5.17 8.43
N ALA A 173 -5.57 4.94 7.21
CA ALA A 173 -6.98 4.90 6.88
C ALA A 173 -7.22 3.90 5.74
N PRO A 174 -8.27 3.06 5.83
CA PRO A 174 -8.86 2.41 4.67
C PRO A 174 -9.60 3.44 3.81
N ASP A 175 -9.75 3.14 2.52
CA ASP A 175 -10.63 3.87 1.61
C ASP A 175 -12.09 3.40 1.71
N HIS A 176 -12.31 2.10 1.95
CA HIS A 176 -13.59 1.47 2.30
C HIS A 176 -13.38 0.11 2.99
N ASP A 177 -14.49 -0.52 3.41
CA ASP A 177 -14.53 -1.93 3.83
C ASP A 177 -14.86 -2.82 2.60
N THR A 178 -14.36 -4.06 2.58
CA THR A 178 -14.58 -4.99 1.47
C THR A 178 -14.98 -6.37 1.98
N GLY A 179 -16.03 -6.96 1.39
CA GLY A 179 -16.60 -8.25 1.77
C GLY A 179 -17.39 -8.24 3.10
N GLY A 180 -17.07 -7.33 4.03
CA GLY A 180 -17.74 -7.21 5.31
C GLY A 180 -17.45 -8.40 6.21
N LEU A 181 -16.17 -8.73 6.38
CA LEU A 181 -15.68 -9.82 7.21
C LEU A 181 -16.29 -9.77 8.62
N ARG A 182 -16.75 -10.91 9.11
CA ARG A 182 -17.24 -11.13 10.46
C ARG A 182 -16.57 -12.37 11.04
N ILE A 183 -16.13 -12.24 12.29
CA ILE A 183 -15.68 -13.37 13.09
C ILE A 183 -16.84 -13.73 14.02
N ALA A 184 -17.46 -14.88 13.77
CA ALA A 184 -18.58 -15.37 14.57
C ALA A 184 -18.15 -16.42 15.61
N GLY A 185 -16.91 -16.90 15.54
CA GLY A 185 -16.40 -17.91 16.47
C GLY A 185 -14.87 -18.02 16.52
N PRO A 186 -14.35 -19.02 17.25
CA PRO A 186 -15.12 -20.08 17.89
C PRO A 186 -15.91 -19.59 19.10
N TYR A 187 -17.06 -20.22 19.38
CA TYR A 187 -17.89 -19.97 20.57
C TYR A 187 -17.29 -20.54 21.88
N GLY A 188 -15.96 -20.60 21.96
CA GLY A 188 -15.15 -21.12 23.07
C GLY A 188 -13.73 -20.55 23.03
N SER A 189 -12.84 -20.99 23.93
CA SER A 189 -11.45 -20.52 23.91
C SER A 189 -10.62 -21.30 22.90
N LEU A 190 -9.79 -20.59 22.12
CA LEU A 190 -8.69 -21.21 21.38
C LEU A 190 -7.66 -21.73 22.41
N SER A 191 -7.61 -23.04 22.58
CA SER A 191 -6.73 -23.80 23.48
C SER A 191 -5.43 -24.25 22.81
N SER A 192 -5.35 -24.22 21.47
CA SER A 192 -4.13 -24.55 20.70
C SER A 192 -3.97 -23.70 19.44
N GLN A 193 -2.72 -23.55 18.97
CA GLN A 193 -2.41 -22.75 17.76
C GLN A 193 -3.00 -23.32 16.46
N SER A 194 -3.40 -24.59 16.43
CA SER A 194 -3.97 -25.23 15.24
C SER A 194 -5.49 -25.07 15.12
N GLU A 195 -6.15 -24.55 16.15
CA GLU A 195 -7.59 -24.30 16.10
C GLU A 195 -7.89 -23.11 15.19
N LYS A 196 -8.95 -23.24 14.39
CA LYS A 196 -9.35 -22.25 13.40
C LYS A 196 -10.38 -21.29 13.99
N ILE A 197 -10.32 -20.05 13.53
CA ILE A 197 -11.42 -19.10 13.74
C ILE A 197 -12.56 -19.38 12.77
N GLU A 198 -13.78 -19.08 13.19
CA GLU A 198 -14.94 -19.10 12.30
C GLU A 198 -15.14 -17.69 11.75
N SER A 199 -14.88 -17.52 10.45
CA SER A 199 -15.13 -16.30 9.70
C SER A 199 -16.27 -16.47 8.70
N GLY A 200 -16.89 -15.35 8.33
CA GLY A 200 -17.84 -15.26 7.24
C GLY A 200 -17.90 -13.84 6.70
N TRP A 201 -18.43 -13.68 5.50
CA TRP A 201 -18.54 -12.40 4.80
C TRP A 201 -19.99 -12.12 4.42
N THR A 202 -20.30 -10.85 4.22
CA THR A 202 -21.65 -10.39 3.88
C THR A 202 -21.81 -10.03 2.40
N SER A 203 -20.71 -9.87 1.69
CA SER A 203 -20.63 -9.45 0.29
C SER A 203 -19.37 -10.04 -0.35
N GLU A 204 -19.27 -9.96 -1.68
CA GLU A 204 -18.02 -10.08 -2.46
C GLU A 204 -17.64 -8.72 -3.05
N ASP A 205 -18.24 -7.64 -2.56
CA ASP A 205 -18.09 -6.25 -3.02
C ASP A 205 -17.82 -5.34 -1.81
N HIS A 206 -17.54 -4.07 -2.06
CA HIS A 206 -17.35 -3.07 -1.02
C HIS A 206 -18.59 -2.95 -0.12
N THR A 207 -18.38 -2.59 1.14
CA THR A 207 -19.48 -2.30 2.08
C THR A 207 -19.45 -0.84 2.51
N GLY A 208 -20.63 -0.31 2.86
CA GLY A 208 -20.78 1.07 3.33
C GLY A 208 -20.56 1.25 4.85
N GLY A 209 -19.83 0.32 5.49
CA GLY A 209 -19.49 0.44 6.90
C GLY A 209 -18.47 1.55 7.14
N ASP A 210 -18.61 2.26 8.26
CA ASP A 210 -17.60 3.24 8.69
C ASP A 210 -16.27 2.52 8.95
N VAL A 211 -15.18 3.08 8.44
CA VAL A 211 -13.83 2.55 8.62
C VAL A 211 -13.05 3.32 9.69
N PRO A 212 -12.26 2.63 10.53
CA PRO A 212 -11.43 3.28 11.53
C PRO A 212 -10.28 4.06 10.87
N THR A 213 -9.99 5.24 11.41
CA THR A 213 -8.81 6.03 11.05
C THR A 213 -7.90 6.18 12.27
N TRP A 214 -6.60 6.01 12.09
CA TRP A 214 -5.58 6.27 13.11
C TRP A 214 -4.68 7.41 12.66
N SER A 215 -4.19 8.19 13.63
CA SER A 215 -3.21 9.24 13.33
C SER A 215 -2.31 9.54 14.51
N GLN A 216 -1.14 10.11 14.23
CA GLN A 216 -0.23 10.67 15.23
C GLN A 216 0.59 11.82 14.65
N GLY A 217 1.12 12.66 15.53
CA GLY A 217 1.92 13.84 15.15
C GLY A 217 1.08 15.10 15.00
N PRO A 218 1.65 16.18 14.40
CA PRO A 218 1.00 17.47 14.28
C PRO A 218 -0.37 17.39 13.58
N GLY A 219 -1.43 17.92 14.22
CA GLY A 219 -2.77 17.96 13.64
C GLY A 219 -3.57 16.65 13.75
N SER A 220 -3.02 15.60 14.36
CA SER A 220 -3.74 14.32 14.61
C SER A 220 -5.01 14.50 15.44
N GLU A 221 -5.05 15.52 16.31
CA GLU A 221 -6.24 15.88 17.09
C GLU A 221 -7.44 16.31 16.22
N LEU A 222 -7.19 16.73 14.97
CA LEU A 222 -8.25 17.08 14.02
C LEU A 222 -8.86 15.85 13.35
N ILE A 223 -8.17 14.70 13.41
CA ILE A 223 -8.57 13.41 12.81
C ILE A 223 -9.23 12.51 13.85
N ALA A 224 -9.00 12.73 15.14
CA ALA A 224 -9.56 11.93 16.24
C ALA A 224 -11.06 12.17 16.51
N GLN A 225 -11.88 12.17 15.46
CA GLN A 225 -13.32 12.42 15.48
C GLN A 225 -14.01 11.74 14.27
N PRO A 226 -15.35 11.55 14.27
CA PRO A 226 -16.06 11.19 13.05
C PRO A 226 -15.82 12.23 11.96
N LEU A 227 -15.44 11.79 10.78
CA LEU A 227 -15.04 12.64 9.66
C LEU A 227 -15.48 12.03 8.33
N ASP A 228 -15.72 12.89 7.35
CA ASP A 228 -15.85 12.46 5.96
C ASP A 228 -14.46 12.32 5.35
N ASN A 229 -14.27 11.39 4.40
CA ASN A 229 -12.95 11.19 3.79
C ASN A 229 -12.40 12.46 3.10
N THR A 230 -13.28 13.38 2.66
CA THR A 230 -12.89 14.67 2.11
C THR A 230 -12.28 15.63 3.15
N ASP A 231 -12.52 15.41 4.44
CA ASP A 231 -11.93 16.21 5.51
C ASP A 231 -10.45 15.89 5.72
N ILE A 232 -10.01 14.66 5.42
CA ILE A 232 -8.59 14.26 5.51
C ILE A 232 -7.73 15.18 4.63
N PHE A 233 -8.16 15.43 3.37
CA PHE A 233 -7.47 16.37 2.49
C PHE A 233 -7.38 17.78 3.07
N LYS A 234 -8.48 18.29 3.63
CA LYS A 234 -8.52 19.65 4.21
C LYS A 234 -7.59 19.75 5.42
N ILE A 235 -7.52 18.70 6.22
CA ILE A 235 -6.62 18.61 7.38
C ILE A 235 -5.16 18.54 6.92
N MET A 236 -4.81 17.65 5.98
CA MET A 236 -3.46 17.55 5.43
C MET A 236 -2.99 18.90 4.88
N LYS A 237 -3.82 19.57 4.07
CA LYS A 237 -3.50 20.91 3.52
C LYS A 237 -3.29 21.97 4.60
N LYS A 238 -3.94 21.85 5.76
CA LYS A 238 -3.77 22.78 6.89
C LYS A 238 -2.50 22.51 7.68
N VAL A 239 -2.09 21.25 7.77
CA VAL A 239 -0.93 20.80 8.57
C VAL A 239 0.37 20.94 7.78
N MET A 240 0.35 20.57 6.50
CA MET A 240 1.48 20.75 5.59
C MET A 240 1.71 22.25 5.37
N ARG A 241 2.96 22.70 5.59
CA ARG A 241 3.36 24.10 5.54
C ARG A 241 4.04 24.44 4.23
#